data_AF-A0A2M8Q6K5-F1
#
_entry.id   AF-A0A2M8Q6K5-F1
#
_cell.length_a   1.000
_cell.length_b   1.000
_cell.length_c   1.000
_cell.angle_alpha   90.00
_cell.angle_beta   90.00
_cell.angle_gamma   90.00
#
_symmetry.space_group_name_H-M   'P 1'
#
loop_
_entity.id
_entity.type
_entity.pdbx_description
1 polymer ?
#
loop_
_entity_poly.entity_id
_entity_poly.type
_entity_poly.pdbx_seq_one_letter_code
_entity_poly.pdbx_strand_id
1 'polypeptide(L)'
;LVQQVAGDRVDLTVLVGPDGDPHVYEPTPRDAIALAEADLLFENGLEFETWLESLYAASQSQAKRVAVSDGVDVLLFGEHGHDAADHEHDHAEHTHDASMGVAPARLAVADGRAALVHLL
;
A
#
# COMPACT_ATOMS: atom_id res chain seq x y z
N LEU A 1 3.27 8.54 5.29
CA LEU A 1 4.13 9.29 4.33
C LEU A 1 3.49 10.59 3.82
N VAL A 2 2.32 10.53 3.17
CA VAL A 2 1.76 11.69 2.45
C VAL A 2 1.57 12.93 3.31
N GLN A 3 1.05 12.80 4.53
CA GLN A 3 0.92 13.94 5.46
C GLN A 3 2.27 14.63 5.74
N GLN A 4 3.37 13.87 5.82
CA GLN A 4 4.70 14.43 6.09
C GLN A 4 5.22 15.25 4.90
N VAL A 5 4.84 14.89 3.67
CA VAL A 5 5.26 15.58 2.45
C VAL A 5 4.33 16.76 2.13
N ALA A 6 3.02 16.54 2.24
CA ALA A 6 1.98 17.50 1.88
C ALA A 6 1.71 18.55 2.96
N GLY A 7 1.91 18.20 4.23
CA GLY A 7 1.44 19.00 5.36
C GLY A 7 -0.07 19.27 5.27
N ASP A 8 -0.47 20.50 5.59
CA ASP A 8 -1.88 20.93 5.61
C ASP A 8 -2.45 21.29 4.22
N ARG A 9 -1.73 20.99 3.13
CA ARG A 9 -2.13 21.34 1.75
C ARG A 9 -3.17 20.39 1.16
N VAL A 10 -3.33 19.22 1.78
CA VAL A 10 -4.24 18.17 1.34
C VAL A 10 -5.20 17.83 2.46
N ASP A 11 -6.42 17.50 2.08
CA ASP A 11 -7.34 16.79 2.97
C ASP A 11 -7.05 15.30 2.82
N LEU A 12 -6.65 14.64 3.91
CA LEU A 12 -6.13 13.27 3.88
C LEU A 12 -7.17 12.30 4.46
N THR A 13 -7.60 11.36 3.64
CA THR A 13 -8.40 10.22 4.08
C THR A 13 -7.56 8.95 4.06
N VAL A 14 -7.62 8.18 5.15
CA VAL A 14 -6.94 6.88 5.26
C VAL A 14 -8.00 5.80 5.34
N LEU A 15 -7.99 4.85 4.40
CA LEU A 15 -8.98 3.76 4.33
C LEU A 15 -8.68 2.66 5.34
N VAL A 16 -7.44 2.17 5.33
CA VAL A 16 -6.95 1.16 6.27
C VAL A 16 -6.10 1.87 7.31
N GLY A 17 -6.64 1.95 8.53
CA GLY A 17 -6.00 2.63 9.65
C GLY A 17 -4.73 1.94 10.15
N PRO A 18 -4.03 2.52 11.13
CA PRO A 18 -2.73 2.04 11.62
C PRO A 18 -2.74 0.60 12.15
N ASP A 19 -3.87 0.14 12.69
CA ASP A 19 -4.06 -1.23 13.19
C ASP A 19 -4.85 -2.12 12.22
N GLY A 20 -5.16 -1.61 11.03
CA GLY A 20 -5.92 -2.32 10.01
C GLY A 20 -5.03 -3.22 9.16
N ASP A 21 -5.53 -4.41 8.84
CA ASP A 21 -4.87 -5.32 7.90
C ASP A 21 -5.42 -5.09 6.48
N PRO A 22 -4.59 -4.60 5.55
CA PRO A 22 -5.01 -4.30 4.18
C PRO A 22 -5.34 -5.54 3.35
N HIS A 23 -4.87 -6.74 3.73
CA HIS A 23 -5.13 -7.98 3.00
C HIS A 23 -6.54 -8.53 3.22
N VAL A 24 -7.14 -8.22 4.38
CA VAL A 24 -8.49 -8.65 4.75
C VAL A 24 -9.47 -7.48 4.86
N TYR A 25 -9.03 -6.28 4.50
CA TYR A 25 -9.87 -5.10 4.53
C TYR A 25 -11.03 -5.23 3.53
N GLU A 26 -12.23 -4.87 3.99
CA GLU A 26 -13.43 -4.82 3.16
C GLU A 26 -13.93 -3.36 3.05
N PRO A 27 -13.84 -2.75 1.86
CA PRO A 27 -14.28 -1.38 1.66
C PRO A 27 -15.76 -1.17 1.98
N THR A 28 -16.05 -0.06 2.65
CA THR A 28 -17.40 0.38 2.97
C THR A 28 -17.98 1.28 1.88
N PRO A 29 -19.32 1.49 1.84
CA PRO A 29 -19.91 2.50 0.97
C PRO A 29 -19.37 3.92 1.18
N ARG A 30 -18.91 4.24 2.39
CA ARG A 30 -18.29 5.54 2.70
C ARG A 30 -16.94 5.69 2.00
N ASP A 31 -16.21 4.60 1.86
CA ASP A 31 -14.90 4.59 1.19
C ASP A 31 -15.07 4.80 -0.31
N ALA A 32 -16.12 4.24 -0.90
CA ALA A 32 -16.47 4.51 -2.29
C ALA A 32 -16.81 5.99 -2.53
N ILE A 33 -17.54 6.63 -1.60
CA ILE A 33 -17.84 8.06 -1.69
C ILE A 33 -16.55 8.89 -1.55
N ALA A 34 -15.71 8.58 -0.56
CA ALA A 34 -14.45 9.26 -0.36
C ALA A 34 -13.53 9.16 -1.58
N LEU A 35 -13.47 7.98 -2.21
CA LEU A 35 -12.69 7.77 -3.42
C LEU A 35 -13.29 8.48 -4.64
N ALA A 36 -14.61 8.55 -4.75
CA ALA A 36 -15.29 9.28 -5.83
C ALA A 36 -15.00 10.79 -5.79
N GLU A 37 -14.81 11.34 -4.59
CA GLU A 37 -14.48 12.76 -4.37
C GLU A 37 -12.97 13.06 -4.40
N ALA A 38 -12.13 12.02 -4.44
CA ALA A 38 -10.68 12.18 -4.42
C ALA A 38 -10.11 12.68 -5.75
N ASP A 39 -9.11 13.56 -5.66
CA ASP A 39 -8.31 13.98 -6.81
C ASP A 39 -7.12 13.02 -7.03
N LEU A 40 -6.61 12.43 -5.94
CA LEU A 40 -5.45 11.54 -5.92
C LEU A 40 -5.71 10.29 -5.06
N LEU A 41 -5.33 9.13 -5.60
CA LEU A 41 -5.29 7.86 -4.89
C LEU A 41 -3.84 7.38 -4.82
N PHE A 42 -3.32 7.24 -3.61
CA PHE A 42 -2.03 6.63 -3.36
C PHE A 42 -2.22 5.19 -2.88
N GLU A 43 -1.57 4.26 -3.56
CA GLU A 43 -1.63 2.82 -3.30
C GLU A 43 -0.23 2.25 -3.14
N ASN A 44 -0.08 1.12 -2.44
CA ASN A 44 1.23 0.46 -2.39
C ASN A 44 1.64 -0.03 -3.78
N GLY A 45 0.69 -0.54 -4.55
CA GLY A 45 0.95 -1.23 -5.81
C GLY A 45 1.32 -2.70 -5.57
N LEU A 46 1.86 -3.37 -6.58
CA LEU A 46 2.27 -4.79 -6.48
C LEU A 46 1.14 -5.74 -6.04
N GLU A 47 -0.10 -5.42 -6.43
CA GLU A 47 -1.31 -6.18 -6.07
C GLU A 47 -1.55 -6.32 -4.56
N PHE A 48 -0.96 -5.43 -3.75
CA PHE A 48 -1.08 -5.47 -2.30
C PHE A 48 -2.53 -5.28 -1.82
N GLU A 49 -3.22 -4.27 -2.35
CA GLU A 49 -4.64 -4.00 -2.10
C GLU A 49 -5.56 -4.65 -3.14
N THR A 50 -5.78 -5.97 -3.04
CA THR A 50 -6.60 -6.73 -4.01
C THR A 50 -8.05 -6.24 -4.17
N TRP A 51 -8.58 -5.56 -3.15
CA TRP A 51 -9.93 -4.97 -3.14
C TRP A 51 -10.02 -3.62 -3.89
N LEU A 52 -8.88 -2.98 -4.16
CA LEU A 52 -8.84 -1.58 -4.60
C LEU A 52 -9.41 -1.39 -6.01
N GLU A 53 -9.18 -2.34 -6.93
CA GLU A 53 -9.77 -2.28 -8.27
C GLU A 53 -11.29 -2.29 -8.23
N SER A 54 -11.88 -3.14 -7.38
CA SER A 54 -13.34 -3.22 -7.21
C SER A 54 -13.89 -1.93 -6.61
N LEU A 55 -13.21 -1.37 -5.61
CA LEU A 55 -13.60 -0.10 -5.00
C LEU A 55 -13.51 1.06 -6.01
N TYR A 56 -12.42 1.12 -6.78
CA TYR A 56 -12.19 2.14 -7.79
C TYR A 56 -13.30 2.12 -8.85
N ALA A 57 -13.62 0.93 -9.37
CA ALA A 57 -14.72 0.76 -10.31
C ALA A 57 -16.08 1.16 -9.70
N ALA A 58 -16.37 0.73 -8.47
CA ALA A 58 -17.63 1.04 -7.79
C ALA A 58 -17.81 2.53 -7.48
N SER A 59 -16.73 3.22 -7.13
CA SER A 59 -16.74 4.66 -6.86
C SER A 59 -16.92 5.53 -8.11
N GLN A 60 -16.68 4.98 -9.31
CA GLN A 60 -16.57 5.74 -10.56
C GLN A 60 -15.54 6.89 -10.48
N SER A 61 -14.54 6.73 -9.61
CA SER A 61 -13.54 7.76 -9.36
C SER A 61 -12.75 8.13 -10.61
N GLN A 62 -12.41 9.40 -10.69
CA GLN A 62 -11.49 9.95 -11.70
C GLN A 62 -10.13 10.31 -11.06
N ALA A 63 -9.90 9.90 -9.81
CA ALA A 63 -8.69 10.18 -9.07
C ALA A 63 -7.47 9.64 -9.83
N LYS A 64 -6.42 10.46 -9.94
CA LYS A 64 -5.17 9.96 -10.49
C LYS A 64 -4.54 8.99 -9.50
N ARG A 65 -4.30 7.76 -9.97
CA ARG A 65 -3.62 6.71 -9.21
C ARG A 65 -2.11 6.90 -9.20
N VAL A 66 -1.50 6.67 -8.05
CA VAL A 66 -0.06 6.75 -7.82
C VAL A 66 0.35 5.55 -6.98
N ALA A 67 0.99 4.57 -7.60
CA ALA A 67 1.63 3.48 -6.87
C ALA A 67 2.92 3.98 -6.24
N VAL A 68 3.02 3.92 -4.92
CA VAL A 68 4.22 4.40 -4.19
C VAL A 68 5.43 3.47 -4.36
N SER A 69 5.20 2.24 -4.83
CA SER A 69 6.26 1.30 -5.25
C SER A 69 6.80 1.57 -6.65
N ASP A 70 6.23 2.51 -7.42
CA ASP A 70 6.75 2.84 -8.75
C ASP A 70 8.22 3.30 -8.66
N GLY A 71 9.10 2.58 -9.37
CA GLY A 71 10.53 2.84 -9.38
C GLY A 71 11.31 2.24 -8.20
N VAL A 72 10.69 1.39 -7.39
CA VAL A 72 11.38 0.58 -6.37
C VAL A 72 11.94 -0.69 -7.01
N ASP A 73 13.19 -1.04 -6.67
CA ASP A 73 13.77 -2.34 -7.01
C ASP A 73 13.13 -3.42 -6.13
N VAL A 74 12.14 -4.13 -6.69
CA VAL A 74 11.37 -5.14 -5.96
C VAL A 74 12.15 -6.45 -5.82
N LEU A 75 12.06 -7.05 -4.64
CA LEU A 75 12.52 -8.42 -4.42
C LEU A 75 11.40 -9.37 -4.84
N LEU A 76 11.70 -10.27 -5.78
CA LEU A 76 10.78 -11.33 -6.15
C LEU A 76 10.87 -12.45 -5.11
N PHE A 77 9.72 -12.92 -4.65
CA PHE A 77 9.67 -14.18 -3.93
C PHE A 77 10.10 -15.29 -4.88
N GLY A 78 11.28 -15.88 -4.64
CA GLY A 78 11.71 -17.06 -5.35
C GLY A 78 10.75 -18.21 -5.05
N GLU A 79 10.33 -18.92 -6.10
CA GLU A 79 9.57 -20.17 -6.00
C GLU A 79 10.25 -21.11 -5.00
N HIS A 80 9.75 -21.15 -3.76
CA HIS A 80 10.04 -22.26 -2.88
C HIS A 80 9.25 -23.44 -3.45
N GLY A 81 9.93 -24.23 -4.27
CA GLY A 81 9.44 -25.52 -4.74
C GLY A 81 9.08 -26.36 -3.52
N HIS A 82 7.79 -26.54 -3.29
CA HIS A 82 7.27 -27.56 -2.38
C HIS A 82 7.42 -28.93 -3.03
N ASP A 83 8.67 -29.40 -3.15
CA ASP A 83 8.96 -30.83 -3.30
C ASP A 83 9.23 -31.42 -1.92
N ALA A 84 8.39 -32.37 -1.54
CA ALA A 84 8.45 -33.06 -0.27
C ALA A 84 9.77 -33.83 -0.11
N ALA A 85 10.48 -33.60 1.00
CA ALA A 85 11.38 -34.57 1.59
C ALA A 85 11.50 -34.30 3.11
N ASP A 86 11.03 -35.27 3.89
CA ASP A 86 11.36 -35.47 5.31
C ASP A 86 12.85 -35.20 5.58
N HIS A 87 13.16 -34.23 6.45
CA HIS A 87 14.38 -34.25 7.25
C HIS A 87 14.17 -33.49 8.56
N GLU A 88 14.18 -34.25 9.66
CA GLU A 88 14.47 -33.78 11.01
C GLU A 88 15.84 -33.08 11.05
N HIS A 89 16.00 -32.04 11.88
CA HIS A 89 17.18 -31.69 12.70
C HIS A 89 17.34 -30.18 12.96
N ASP A 90 17.18 -29.85 14.25
CA ASP A 90 18.05 -29.03 15.11
C ASP A 90 18.18 -27.50 14.95
N HIS A 91 18.22 -26.84 16.09
CA HIS A 91 18.25 -25.38 16.26
C HIS A 91 19.61 -24.77 15.91
N ALA A 92 19.60 -23.65 15.17
CA ALA A 92 20.67 -22.65 15.26
C ALA A 92 20.08 -21.25 15.12
N GLU A 93 20.25 -20.45 16.17
CA GLU A 93 19.87 -19.04 16.23
C GLU A 93 20.67 -18.23 15.20
N HIS A 94 19.98 -17.53 14.31
CA HIS A 94 20.58 -16.49 13.47
C HIS A 94 19.84 -15.18 13.69
N THR A 95 20.48 -14.28 14.43
CA THR A 95 20.11 -12.87 14.53
C THR A 95 20.36 -12.22 13.17
N HIS A 96 19.32 -11.97 12.38
CA HIS A 96 19.42 -11.12 11.21
C HIS A 96 18.91 -9.73 11.59
N ASP A 97 19.83 -8.87 12.03
CA ASP A 97 19.67 -7.43 11.97
C ASP A 97 19.65 -7.05 10.47
N ALA A 98 18.46 -7.05 9.88
CA ALA A 98 18.23 -6.51 8.55
C ALA A 98 17.71 -5.09 8.73
N SER A 99 18.63 -4.14 8.87
CA SER A 99 18.34 -2.73 8.64
C SER A 99 17.95 -2.53 7.17
N MET A 100 16.65 -2.61 6.88
CA MET A 100 16.11 -2.35 5.55
C MET A 100 16.24 -0.87 5.24
N GLY A 101 17.15 -0.53 4.33
CA GLY A 101 17.21 0.78 3.71
C GLY A 101 16.07 0.92 2.72
N VAL A 102 15.00 1.63 3.10
CA VAL A 102 13.93 2.03 2.19
C VAL A 102 14.45 3.16 1.32
N ALA A 103 14.62 2.93 0.02
CA ALA A 103 14.88 4.02 -0.93
C ALA A 103 13.66 4.96 -0.94
N PRO A 104 13.84 6.29 -0.77
CA PRO A 104 12.70 7.20 -0.68
C PRO A 104 12.01 7.32 -2.04
N ALA A 105 10.78 6.81 -2.13
CA ALA A 105 9.88 7.10 -3.24
C ALA A 105 9.63 8.62 -3.32
N ARG A 106 9.80 9.21 -4.51
CA ARG A 106 9.57 10.64 -4.73
C ARG A 106 8.08 10.89 -4.92
N LEU A 107 7.40 11.26 -3.85
CA LEU A 107 6.00 11.63 -3.86
C LEU A 107 5.82 13.08 -4.34
N ALA A 108 5.26 13.28 -5.53
CA ALA A 108 4.81 14.60 -5.98
C ALA A 108 3.38 14.84 -5.49
N VAL A 109 3.20 15.81 -4.59
CA VAL A 109 1.87 16.25 -4.12
C VAL A 109 1.50 17.51 -4.89
N ALA A 110 0.37 17.48 -5.62
CA ALA A 110 -0.23 18.66 -6.23
C ALA A 110 -1.16 19.35 -5.21
N ASP A 111 -1.20 20.69 -5.21
CA ASP A 111 -2.10 21.45 -4.35
C ASP A 111 -3.56 21.26 -4.78
N GLY A 112 -4.42 20.84 -3.84
CA GLY A 112 -5.87 20.83 -4.01
C GLY A 112 -6.52 19.45 -3.84
N ARG A 113 -7.17 19.30 -2.67
CA ARG A 113 -8.31 18.42 -2.29
C ARG A 113 -8.12 16.89 -2.41
N ALA A 114 -8.68 16.22 -1.39
CA ALA A 114 -8.77 14.79 -1.11
C ALA A 114 -7.66 13.89 -1.71
N ALA A 115 -6.64 13.61 -0.90
CA ALA A 115 -5.69 12.53 -1.11
C ALA A 115 -6.11 11.32 -0.26
N LEU A 116 -6.27 10.16 -0.88
CA LEU A 116 -6.56 8.93 -0.18
C LEU A 116 -5.30 8.05 -0.14
N VAL A 117 -4.86 7.68 1.06
CA VAL A 117 -3.57 7.02 1.28
C VAL A 117 -3.72 5.91 2.32
N HIS A 118 -3.18 4.74 2.02
CA HIS A 118 -2.71 3.81 3.05
C HIS A 118 -1.18 3.72 2.99
N LEU A 119 -0.52 3.67 4.14
CA LEU A 119 0.90 3.36 4.27
C LEU A 119 1.15 2.82 5.68
N LEU A 120 1.77 1.64 5.73
CA LEU A 120 2.43 1.06 6.90
C LEU A 120 3.51 2.01 7.47
#